data_AF-A0A933VBC5-F1
#
_entry.id   AF-A0A933VBC5-F1
#
_cell.length_a   1.000
_cell.length_b   1.000
_cell.length_c   1.000
_cell.angle_alpha   90.00
_cell.angle_beta   90.00
_cell.angle_gamma   90.00
#
_symmetry.space_group_name_H-M   'P 1'
#
loop_
_entity.id
_entity.type
_entity.pdbx_description
1 polymer ?
#
loop_
_entity_poly.entity_id
_entity_poly.type
_entity_poly.pdbx_seq_one_letter_code
_entity_poly.pdbx_strand_id
1 'polypeptide(L)' 'VMALAYVWLVQVAVQVVKRGWRHWVDRKARRTLSYFRLGWNWLNRMLARDQRLPCPILELGLAK' A
#
# COMPACT_ATOMS: atom_id res chain seq x y z
N VAL A 1 -7.75 13.84 -11.16
CA VAL A 1 -8.00 13.17 -9.85
C VAL A 1 -7.69 11.68 -9.89
N MET A 2 -8.25 10.91 -10.84
CA MET A 2 -8.05 9.45 -10.91
C MET A 2 -6.58 9.01 -11.01
N ALA A 3 -5.76 9.69 -11.81
CA ALA A 3 -4.34 9.35 -11.95
C ALA A 3 -3.55 9.52 -10.65
N LEU A 4 -3.81 10.60 -9.90
CA LEU A 4 -3.16 10.86 -8.61
C LEU A 4 -3.56 9.80 -7.56
N ALA A 5 -4.84 9.45 -7.49
CA ALA A 5 -5.32 8.40 -6.59
C ALA A 5 -4.71 7.03 -6.94
N TYR A 6 -4.59 6.71 -8.23
CA TYR A 6 -3.96 5.47 -8.70
C TYR A 6 -2.48 5.41 -8.30
N VAL A 7 -1.71 6.46 -8.60
CA VAL A 7 -0.28 6.52 -8.26
C VAL A 7 -0.10 6.42 -6.74
N TRP A 8 -0.92 7.12 -5.96
CA TRP A 8 -0.88 7.05 -4.51
C TRP A 8 -1.11 5.63 -3.97
N LEU A 9 -2.13 4.92 -4.47
CA LEU A 9 -2.40 3.52 -4.10
C LEU A 9 -1.26 2.58 -4.46
N VAL A 10 -0.64 2.77 -5.62
CA VAL A 10 0.55 1.98 -6.03
C VAL A 10 1.72 2.24 -5.09
N GLN A 11 1.95 3.49 -4.67
CA GLN A 11 3.03 3.80 -3.73
C GLN A 11 2.80 3.20 -2.35
N VAL A 12 1.56 3.23 -1.84
CA VAL A 12 1.19 2.49 -0.61
C VAL A 12 1.52 1.01 -0.76
N ALA A 13 1.15 0.39 -1.88
CA ALA A 13 1.45 -1.01 -2.15
C ALA A 13 2.95 -1.31 -2.16
N VAL A 14 3.77 -0.45 -2.79
CA VAL A 14 5.23 -0.59 -2.80
C VAL A 14 5.80 -0.54 -1.39
N GLN A 15 5.34 0.38 -0.53
CA GLN A 15 5.78 0.45 0.87
C GLN A 15 5.40 -0.80 1.67
N VAL A 16 4.18 -1.32 1.47
CA VAL A 16 3.72 -2.57 2.11
C VAL A 16 4.60 -3.75 1.70
N VAL A 17 5.03 -3.80 0.44
CA VAL A 17 5.97 -4.82 -0.05
C VAL A 17 7.37 -4.64 0.54
N LYS A 18 7.91 -3.41 0.52
CA LYS A 18 9.25 -3.10 1.06
C LYS A 18 9.35 -3.39 2.56
N ARG A 19 8.29 -3.14 3.33
CA ARG A 19 8.21 -3.44 4.78
C ARG A 19 7.94 -4.92 5.10
N GLY A 20 7.76 -5.78 4.09
CA GLY A 20 7.43 -7.19 4.29
C GLY A 20 6.00 -7.45 4.76
N TRP A 21 5.15 -6.44 4.81
CA TRP A 21 3.77 -6.53 5.30
C TRP A 21 2.81 -7.20 4.32
N ARG A 22 3.31 -7.66 3.17
CA ARG A 22 2.51 -8.33 2.12
C ARG A 22 1.69 -9.50 2.66
N HIS A 23 2.20 -10.23 3.66
CA HIS A 23 1.50 -11.37 4.27
C HIS A 23 0.20 -11.01 5.01
N TRP A 24 0.04 -9.74 5.40
CA TRP A 24 -1.12 -9.25 6.12
C TRP A 24 -2.33 -9.00 5.20
N VAL A 25 -2.06 -8.84 3.91
CA VAL A 25 -3.02 -8.45 2.87
C VAL A 25 -3.22 -9.54 1.85
N ASP A 26 -2.12 -10.23 1.53
CA ASP A 26 -2.06 -11.25 0.52
C ASP A 26 -1.56 -12.55 1.14
N ARG A 27 -2.34 -13.62 0.96
CA ARG A 27 -2.00 -14.92 1.55
C ARG A 27 -0.79 -15.47 0.82
N LYS A 28 0.23 -15.91 1.56
CA LYS A 28 1.51 -16.44 1.00
C LYS A 28 1.31 -17.49 -0.12
N ALA A 29 0.22 -18.26 -0.04
CA ALA A 29 -0.13 -19.30 -1.00
C ALA A 29 -0.67 -18.80 -2.37
N ARG A 30 -1.12 -17.56 -2.51
CA ARG A 30 -1.61 -17.00 -3.79
C ARG A 30 -1.17 -15.54 -3.96
N ARG A 31 0.08 -15.34 -4.40
CA ARG A 31 0.63 -14.01 -4.71
C ARG A 31 0.21 -13.52 -6.10
N THR A 32 -1.08 -13.28 -6.31
CA THR A 32 -1.61 -12.86 -7.64
C THR A 32 -2.22 -11.46 -7.64
N LEU A 33 -2.19 -10.75 -6.51
CA LEU A 33 -2.78 -9.42 -6.42
C LEU A 33 -1.91 -8.37 -7.12
N SER A 34 -2.53 -7.59 -8.00
CA SER A 34 -1.90 -6.40 -8.59
C SER A 34 -1.56 -5.37 -7.51
N TYR A 35 -0.56 -4.51 -7.79
CA TYR A 35 -0.16 -3.46 -6.84
C TYR A 35 -1.33 -2.55 -6.44
N PHE A 36 -2.20 -2.19 -7.38
CA PHE A 36 -3.41 -1.43 -7.09
C PHE A 36 -4.31 -2.14 -6.06
N ARG A 37 -4.60 -3.42 -6.27
CA ARG A 37 -5.47 -4.20 -5.38
C ARG A 37 -4.82 -4.46 -4.03
N LEU A 38 -3.50 -4.62 -3.99
CA LEU A 38 -2.72 -4.74 -2.76
C LEU A 38 -2.82 -3.44 -1.94
N GLY A 39 -2.61 -2.28 -2.56
CA GLY A 39 -2.72 -0.97 -1.92
C GLY A 39 -4.14 -0.69 -1.42
N TRP A 40 -5.16 -1.04 -2.21
CA TRP A 40 -6.57 -0.90 -1.83
C TRP A 40 -6.95 -1.79 -0.64
N ASN A 41 -6.55 -3.07 -0.67
CA ASN A 41 -6.82 -3.99 0.44
C ASN A 41 -6.12 -3.55 1.73
N TRP A 42 -4.89 -3.02 1.64
CA TRP A 42 -4.19 -2.44 2.78
C TRP A 42 -4.92 -1.20 3.33
N LEU A 43 -5.37 -0.31 2.44
CA LEU A 43 -6.15 0.87 2.80
C LEU A 43 -7.43 0.51 3.55
N ASN A 44 -8.22 -0.43 3.03
CA ASN A 44 -9.42 -0.93 3.70
C ASN A 44 -9.11 -1.52 5.07
N ARG A 45 -7.99 -2.24 5.20
CA ARG A 45 -7.56 -2.83 6.47
C ARG A 45 -7.18 -1.78 7.50
N MET A 46 -6.64 -0.65 7.07
CA MET A 46 -6.30 0.48 7.94
C MET A 46 -7.54 1.27 8.35
N LEU A 47 -8.45 1.55 7.42
CA LEU A 47 -9.75 2.16 7.71
C LEU A 47 -10.55 1.32 8.71
N ALA A 48 -10.58 -0.01 8.52
CA ALA A 48 -11.25 -0.93 9.43
C ALA A 48 -10.59 -1.02 10.83
N ARG A 49 -9.34 -0.59 10.97
CA ARG A 49 -8.58 -0.62 12.23
C ARG A 49 -8.38 0.77 12.84
N ASP A 50 -8.95 1.80 12.23
CA ASP A 50 -8.70 3.21 12.54
C ASP A 50 -7.20 3.54 12.69
N GLN A 51 -6.37 2.89 11.86
CA GLN A 51 -4.92 3.04 11.90
C GLN A 51 -4.46 4.13 10.96
N ARG A 52 -3.41 4.86 11.39
CA ARG A 52 -2.78 5.90 10.57
C ARG A 52 -2.27 5.31 9.26
N LEU A 53 -2.65 5.96 8.16
CA LEU A 53 -2.15 5.65 6.83
C LEU A 53 -0.63 5.89 6.78
N PRO A 54 0.15 4.96 6.22
CA PRO A 54 1.55 5.21 5.95
C PRO A 54 1.58 6.33 4.93
N CYS A 55 2.13 7.49 5.32
CA CYS A 55 2.19 8.64 4.44
C CYS A 55 3.15 8.31 3.26
N PRO A 56 2.66 8.17 2.01
CA PRO A 56 3.54 7.84 0.90
C PRO A 56 4.34 9.05 0.43
N ILE A 57 3.87 10.24 0.80
CA ILE A 57 4.30 11.54 0.29
C ILE A 57 5.68 11.94 0.85
N LEU A 58 6.08 11.48 2.04
CA LEU A 58 7.34 11.92 2.67
C LEU A 58 8.59 11.15 2.22
N GLU A 59 8.43 9.91 1.72
CA GLU A 59 9.55 9.02 1.36
C GLU A 59 10.16 9.33 -0.02
N LEU A 60 9.54 10.20 -0.82
CA LEU A 60 10.00 10.57 -2.16
C LEU A 60 11.04 11.72 -2.17
N GLY A 61 11.23 12.42 -1.03
CA GLY A 61 12.05 13.64 -0.98
C GLY A 61 13.21 13.65 0.03
N LEU A 62 13.37 12.62 0.87
CA LEU A 62 14.38 12.61 1.94
C LEU A 62 15.39 11.45 1.87
N ALA A 63 15.20 10.49 0.96
CA ALA A 63 16.24 9.51 0.66
C ALA A 63 17.23 10.11 -0.36
N LYS A 64 18.05 11.06 0.11
CA LYS A 64 19.37 11.33 -0.47
C LYS A 64 20.38 10.37 0.13
#